data_AF-A0A5Q4YYY8-F1
#
_entry.id   AF-A0A5Q4YYY8-F1
#
_cell.length_a   1.000
_cell.length_b   1.000
_cell.length_c   1.000
_cell.angle_alpha   90.00
_cell.angle_beta   90.00
_cell.angle_gamma   90.00
#
_symmetry.space_group_name_H-M   'P 1'
#
loop_
_entity.id
_entity.type
_entity.pdbx_description
1 polymer ?
#
loop_
_entity_poly.entity_id
_entity_poly.type
_entity_poly.pdbx_seq_one_letter_code
_entity_poly.pdbx_strand_id
1 'polypeptide(L)'
;MKWPELKTLSIAVSHRMEGDDKAGEVSIRYYISSAELDAESFAHSARGHWGIESMHWSLDVSMREDECQILLGNGGQNFARFRHIALNLLKKNKGKDSVNLAQMKSLMNDEYREKLIFG
;
A
#
# COMPACT_ATOMS: atom_id res chain seq x y z
N MET A 1 13.92 21.12 -24.51
CA MET A 1 13.55 19.69 -24.55
C MET A 1 12.54 19.43 -23.43
N LYS A 2 11.52 18.59 -23.63
CA LYS A 2 10.32 18.53 -22.75
C LYS A 2 10.55 17.81 -21.39
N TRP A 3 11.70 17.16 -21.19
CA TRP A 3 12.10 16.48 -19.93
C TRP A 3 13.64 16.50 -19.78
N PRO A 4 14.23 17.59 -19.24
CA PRO A 4 15.69 17.77 -19.24
C PRO A 4 16.44 16.80 -18.33
N GLU A 5 15.78 16.26 -17.31
CA GLU A 5 16.39 15.35 -16.32
C GLU A 5 16.06 13.88 -16.60
N LEU A 6 15.46 13.54 -17.74
CA LEU A 6 15.14 12.15 -18.07
C LEU A 6 16.42 11.37 -18.34
N LYS A 7 16.69 10.35 -17.52
CA LYS A 7 17.88 9.50 -17.65
C LYS A 7 17.57 8.08 -18.07
N THR A 8 16.39 7.56 -17.73
CA THR A 8 16.02 6.18 -18.06
C THR A 8 14.55 6.08 -18.48
N LEU A 9 14.33 5.31 -19.55
CA LEU A 9 13.02 4.85 -19.98
C LEU A 9 12.97 3.33 -19.77
N SER A 10 11.94 2.84 -19.08
CA SER A 10 11.84 1.42 -18.74
C SER A 10 10.45 0.88 -19.04
N ILE A 11 10.37 -0.41 -19.34
CA ILE A 11 9.13 -1.12 -19.63
C ILE A 11 9.01 -2.29 -18.65
N ALA A 12 7.90 -2.36 -17.93
CA ALA A 12 7.53 -3.54 -17.16
C ALA A 12 6.40 -4.27 -17.87
N VAL A 13 6.61 -5.56 -18.13
CA VAL A 13 5.58 -6.47 -18.64
C VAL A 13 5.20 -7.41 -17.49
N SER A 14 3.91 -7.44 -17.15
CA SER A 14 3.38 -8.38 -16.15
C SER A 14 2.37 -9.32 -16.78
N HIS A 15 2.48 -10.60 -16.43
CA HIS A 15 1.56 -11.65 -16.81
C HIS A 15 0.77 -12.10 -15.57
N ARG A 16 -0.56 -11.98 -15.61
CA ARG A 16 -1.45 -12.45 -14.55
C ARG A 16 -2.25 -13.64 -15.08
N MET A 17 -2.16 -14.78 -14.40
CA MET A 17 -2.98 -15.96 -14.71
C MET A 17 -4.02 -16.12 -13.62
N GLU A 18 -5.27 -16.37 -13.98
CA GLU A 18 -6.37 -16.56 -13.04
C GLU A 18 -7.02 -17.93 -13.27
N GLY A 19 -6.97 -18.81 -12.26
CA GLY A 19 -7.50 -20.17 -12.36
C GLY A 19 -6.79 -21.01 -13.44
N ASP A 20 -7.58 -21.75 -14.21
CA ASP A 20 -7.11 -22.60 -15.32
C ASP A 20 -6.96 -21.84 -16.66
N ASP A 21 -7.15 -20.52 -16.65
CA ASP A 21 -7.01 -19.72 -17.87
C ASP A 21 -5.53 -19.58 -18.26
N LYS A 22 -5.13 -20.39 -19.24
CA LYS A 22 -3.77 -20.43 -19.77
C LYS A 22 -3.44 -19.21 -20.62
N ALA A 23 -4.43 -18.43 -21.05
CA ALA A 23 -4.19 -17.24 -21.87
C ALA A 23 -3.59 -16.10 -21.03
N GLY A 24 -4.06 -15.93 -19.78
CA GLY A 24 -3.60 -14.88 -18.87
C GLY A 24 -3.84 -13.45 -19.39
N GLU A 25 -3.67 -12.48 -18.52
CA GLU A 25 -3.67 -11.06 -18.86
C GLU A 25 -2.23 -10.54 -18.93
N VAL A 26 -1.86 -9.98 -20.09
CA VAL A 26 -0.60 -9.27 -20.29
C VAL A 26 -0.86 -7.77 -20.08
N SER A 27 -0.14 -7.16 -19.16
CA SER A 27 -0.13 -5.70 -18.95
C SER A 27 1.26 -5.13 -19.17
N ILE A 28 1.33 -4.03 -19.93
CA ILE A 28 2.57 -3.31 -20.24
C ILE A 28 2.50 -1.93 -19.59
N ARG A 29 3.52 -1.57 -18.81
CA ARG A 29 3.65 -0.28 -18.14
C ARG A 29 4.95 0.39 -18.53
N TYR A 30 4.87 1.66 -18.93
CA TYR A 30 6.02 2.49 -19.29
C TYR A 30 6.39 3.41 -18.12
N TYR A 31 7.68 3.49 -17.82
CA TYR A 31 8.21 4.30 -16.73
C TYR A 31 9.26 5.26 -17.26
N ILE A 32 9.22 6.48 -16.74
CA ILE A 32 10.24 7.49 -16.94
C ILE A 32 10.93 7.77 -15.61
N SER A 33 12.24 7.88 -15.61
CA SER A 33 13.04 8.11 -14.40
C SER A 33 14.16 9.11 -14.65
N SER A 34 14.37 10.00 -13.67
CA SER A 34 15.54 10.87 -13.60
C SER A 34 16.74 10.21 -12.90
N ALA A 35 16.55 9.02 -12.33
CA ALA A 35 17.64 8.17 -11.86
C ALA A 35 18.18 7.31 -13.00
N GLU A 36 19.48 7.05 -12.99
CA GLU A 36 20.10 6.04 -13.87
C GLU A 36 19.79 4.66 -13.28
N LEU A 37 19.02 3.86 -14.01
CA LEU A 37 18.57 2.54 -13.56
C LEU A 37 19.00 1.48 -14.57
N ASP A 38 19.61 0.40 -14.07
CA ASP A 38 19.70 -0.84 -14.81
C ASP A 38 18.39 -1.65 -14.67
N ALA A 39 18.30 -2.77 -15.40
CA ALA A 39 17.09 -3.58 -15.41
C ALA A 39 16.72 -4.14 -14.02
N GLU A 40 17.71 -4.50 -13.21
CA GLU A 40 17.50 -5.05 -11.87
C GLU A 40 17.01 -3.99 -10.89
N SER A 41 17.68 -2.83 -10.84
CA SER A 41 17.31 -1.70 -9.99
C SER A 41 15.94 -1.15 -10.37
N PHE A 42 15.62 -1.09 -11.67
CA PHE A 42 14.29 -0.77 -12.15
C PHE A 42 13.26 -1.79 -11.67
N ALA A 43 13.51 -3.09 -11.85
CA ALA A 43 12.58 -4.13 -11.43
C ALA A 43 12.32 -4.10 -9.91
N HIS A 44 13.37 -3.87 -9.11
CA HIS A 44 13.25 -3.70 -7.66
C HIS A 44 12.39 -2.48 -7.32
N SER A 45 12.66 -1.33 -7.96
CA SER A 45 11.91 -0.09 -7.73
C SER A 45 10.44 -0.23 -8.13
N ALA A 46 10.16 -0.81 -9.31
CA ALA A 46 8.82 -1.05 -9.81
C ALA A 46 8.04 -2.01 -8.89
N ARG A 47 8.67 -3.07 -8.38
CA ARG A 47 8.05 -3.96 -7.39
C ARG A 47 7.86 -3.30 -6.03
N GLY A 48 8.82 -2.48 -5.59
CA GLY A 48 8.71 -1.72 -4.34
C GLY A 48 7.54 -0.74 -4.37
N HIS A 49 7.31 -0.09 -5.52
CA HIS A 49 6.19 0.83 -5.71
C HIS A 49 4.82 0.16 -5.49
N TRP A 50 4.66 -1.10 -5.91
CA TRP A 50 3.44 -1.89 -5.65
C TRP A 50 3.11 -2.04 -4.15
N GLY A 51 4.11 -1.94 -3.27
CA GLY A 51 3.89 -1.94 -1.83
C GLY A 51 3.01 -0.77 -1.35
N ILE A 52 3.02 0.35 -2.07
CA ILE A 52 2.19 1.53 -1.77
C ILE A 52 0.72 1.21 -2.04
N GLU A 53 0.40 0.64 -3.20
CA GLU A 53 -0.96 0.25 -3.56
C GLU A 53 -1.51 -0.86 -2.64
N SER A 54 -0.66 -1.81 -2.25
CA SER A 54 -1.04 -2.84 -1.27
C SER A 54 -1.41 -2.24 0.09
N MET A 55 -0.75 -1.15 0.50
CA MET A 55 -1.14 -0.39 1.69
C MET A 55 -2.47 0.32 1.48
N HIS A 56 -2.70 0.96 0.32
CA HIS A 56 -3.96 1.63 0.00
C HIS A 56 -5.16 0.68 0.12
N TRP A 57 -5.07 -0.52 -0.45
CA TRP A 57 -6.14 -1.51 -0.29
C TRP A 57 -6.47 -1.83 1.18
N SER A 58 -5.46 -1.84 2.05
CA SER A 58 -5.68 -2.05 3.49
C SER A 58 -6.42 -0.87 4.13
N LEU A 59 -6.14 0.36 3.69
CA LEU A 59 -6.83 1.58 4.15
C LEU A 59 -8.28 1.60 3.65
N ASP A 60 -8.47 1.36 2.36
CA ASP A 60 -9.76 1.36 1.68
C ASP A 60 -10.70 0.33 2.30
N VAL A 61 -10.27 -0.93 2.39
CA VAL A 61 -11.13 -2.05 2.80
C VAL A 61 -11.11 -2.29 4.30
N SER A 62 -9.93 -2.37 4.92
CA SER A 62 -9.84 -2.76 6.35
C SER A 62 -10.03 -1.57 7.30
N MET A 63 -9.67 -0.36 6.88
CA MET A 63 -9.85 0.87 7.66
C MET A 63 -11.04 1.72 7.17
N ARG A 64 -11.80 1.20 6.19
CA ARG A 64 -13.02 1.80 5.63
C ARG A 64 -12.81 3.24 5.20
N GLU A 65 -11.77 3.46 4.40
CA GLU A 65 -11.43 4.80 3.91
C GLU A 65 -12.42 5.30 2.87
N ASP A 66 -12.78 4.49 1.88
CA ASP A 66 -13.76 4.85 0.85
C ASP A 66 -15.16 5.14 1.41
N GLU A 67 -15.54 4.45 2.50
CA GLU A 67 -16.84 4.64 3.15
C GLU A 67 -16.92 5.94 3.98
N CYS A 68 -15.81 6.67 4.10
CA CYS A 68 -15.71 7.82 4.98
C CYS A 68 -16.27 9.10 4.36
N GLN A 69 -17.38 9.59 4.90
CA GLN A 69 -18.06 10.79 4.40
C GLN A 69 -17.68 12.07 5.15
N ILE A 70 -16.49 12.14 5.75
CA ILE A 70 -16.04 13.35 6.46
C ILE A 70 -15.60 14.39 5.43
N LEU A 71 -16.47 15.36 5.17
CA LEU A 71 -16.27 16.42 4.17
C LEU A 71 -15.95 17.80 4.77
N LEU A 72 -16.02 17.95 6.09
CA LEU A 72 -15.89 19.25 6.76
C LEU A 72 -14.41 19.63 6.99
N GLY A 73 -14.00 20.76 6.43
CA GLY A 73 -12.67 21.34 6.64
C GLY A 73 -11.54 20.34 6.40
N ASN A 74 -10.60 20.25 7.35
CA ASN A 74 -9.48 19.31 7.28
C ASN A 74 -9.81 17.91 7.82
N GLY A 75 -11.09 17.60 8.07
CA GLY A 75 -11.52 16.36 8.72
C GLY A 75 -11.07 15.09 7.98
N GLY A 76 -11.26 15.04 6.66
CA GLY A 76 -10.84 13.89 5.84
C GLY A 76 -9.32 13.65 5.91
N GLN A 77 -8.51 14.71 5.74
CA GLN A 77 -7.05 14.60 5.79
C GLN A 77 -6.53 14.22 7.19
N ASN A 78 -7.12 14.78 8.25
CA ASN A 78 -6.77 14.43 9.62
C ASN A 78 -7.09 12.95 9.89
N PHE A 79 -8.27 12.48 9.47
CA PHE A 79 -8.69 11.11 9.70
C PHE A 79 -7.86 10.10 8.91
N ALA A 80 -7.51 10.42 7.65
CA ALA A 80 -6.58 9.61 6.87
C ALA A 80 -5.24 9.42 7.61
N ARG A 81 -4.68 10.51 8.18
CA ARG A 81 -3.44 10.42 8.97
C ARG A 81 -3.58 9.51 10.19
N PHE A 82 -4.71 9.58 10.91
CA PHE A 82 -4.98 8.68 12.02
C PHE A 82 -5.09 7.21 11.58
N ARG A 83 -5.72 6.93 10.43
CA ARG A 83 -5.76 5.58 9.85
C ARG A 83 -4.38 5.06 9.53
N HIS A 84 -3.52 5.86 8.90
CA HIS A 84 -2.14 5.47 8.62
C HIS A 84 -1.37 5.12 9.91
N ILE A 85 -1.50 5.92 10.97
CA ILE A 85 -0.88 5.65 12.27
C ILE A 85 -1.40 4.32 12.83
N ALA A 86 -2.73 4.15 12.90
CA ALA A 86 -3.34 2.94 13.43
C ALA A 86 -2.95 1.68 12.63
N LEU A 87 -2.99 1.76 11.30
CA LEU A 87 -2.61 0.64 10.42
C LEU A 87 -1.15 0.25 10.63
N ASN A 88 -0.25 1.22 10.77
CA ASN A 88 1.16 0.95 11.04
C ASN A 88 1.37 0.28 12.40
N LEU A 89 0.66 0.70 13.45
CA LEU A 89 0.72 0.05 14.77
C LEU A 89 0.22 -1.40 14.69
N LEU A 90 -0.91 -1.62 14.01
CA LEU A 90 -1.49 -2.97 13.84
C LEU A 90 -0.54 -3.89 13.04
N LYS A 91 0.08 -3.39 11.96
CA LYS A 91 1.03 -4.15 11.14
C LYS A 91 2.40 -4.35 11.81
N LYS A 92 2.77 -3.53 12.79
CA LYS A 92 4.01 -3.70 13.58
C LYS A 92 3.95 -4.93 14.50
N ASN A 93 2.75 -5.40 14.84
CA ASN A 93 2.59 -6.61 15.62
C ASN A 93 3.09 -7.84 14.85
N LYS A 94 3.97 -8.64 15.45
CA LYS A 94 4.54 -9.84 14.82
C LYS A 94 3.59 -11.05 14.80
N GLY A 95 2.34 -10.86 15.17
CA GLY A 95 1.32 -11.91 15.17
C GLY A 95 0.87 -12.32 13.76
N LYS A 96 0.03 -13.34 13.69
CA LYS A 96 -0.63 -13.78 12.44
C LYS A 96 -2.01 -13.15 12.25
N ASP A 97 -2.36 -12.16 13.07
CA ASP A 97 -3.67 -11.54 13.04
C ASP A 97 -3.82 -10.70 11.77
N SER A 98 -4.97 -10.82 11.10
CA SER A 98 -5.34 -9.87 10.05
C SER A 98 -5.58 -8.48 10.65
N VAL A 99 -5.55 -7.42 9.82
CA VAL A 99 -5.84 -6.05 10.27
C VAL A 99 -7.19 -5.99 10.98
N ASN A 100 -8.23 -6.64 10.46
CA ASN A 100 -9.56 -6.68 11.08
C ASN A 100 -9.56 -7.40 12.43
N LEU A 101 -8.86 -8.54 12.55
CA LEU A 101 -8.77 -9.27 13.80
C LEU A 101 -7.98 -8.50 14.86
N ALA A 102 -6.87 -7.86 14.47
CA ALA A 102 -6.08 -7.02 15.35
C ALA A 102 -6.87 -5.79 15.84
N GLN A 103 -7.69 -5.17 14.97
CA GLN A 103 -8.63 -4.12 15.37
C GLN A 103 -9.63 -4.62 16.42
N MET A 104 -10.28 -5.78 16.18
CA MET A 104 -11.23 -6.34 17.15
C MET A 104 -10.57 -6.69 18.49
N LYS A 105 -9.38 -7.28 18.49
CA LYS A 105 -8.63 -7.56 19.73
C LYS A 105 -8.25 -6.28 20.47
N SER A 106 -7.83 -5.25 19.77
CA SER A 106 -7.52 -3.94 20.36
C SER A 106 -8.75 -3.28 21.00
N LEU A 107 -9.93 -3.53 20.43
CA LEU A 107 -11.19 -3.06 21.00
C LEU A 107 -11.58 -3.83 22.27
N MET A 108 -11.34 -5.15 22.30
CA MET A 108 -11.81 -6.04 23.36
C MET A 108 -10.81 -6.28 24.50
N ASN A 109 -9.52 -5.98 24.29
CA ASN A 109 -8.47 -6.26 25.25
C ASN A 109 -7.53 -5.05 25.39
N ASP A 110 -7.59 -4.43 26.57
CA ASP A 110 -6.82 -3.23 26.89
C ASP A 110 -5.31 -3.51 26.96
N GLU A 111 -4.88 -4.65 27.52
CA GLU A 111 -3.47 -5.04 27.55
C GLU A 111 -2.89 -5.21 26.14
N TYR A 112 -3.66 -5.82 25.22
CA TYR A 112 -3.27 -5.95 23.82
C TYR A 112 -3.14 -4.58 23.15
N ARG A 113 -4.09 -3.68 23.41
CA ARG A 113 -4.08 -2.31 22.87
C ARG A 113 -2.90 -1.50 23.41
N GLU A 114 -2.63 -1.55 24.71
CA GLU A 114 -1.50 -0.87 25.34
C GLU A 114 -0.17 -1.36 24.77
N LYS A 115 0.00 -2.67 24.64
CA LYS A 115 1.19 -3.25 24.02
C LYS A 115 1.40 -2.76 22.59
N LEU A 116 0.33 -2.63 21.79
CA LEU A 116 0.44 -2.10 20.43
C LEU A 116 0.89 -0.64 20.40
N ILE A 117 0.38 0.18 21.32
CA ILE A 117 0.65 1.63 21.33
C ILE A 117 2.03 1.93 21.93
N PHE A 118 2.42 1.24 23.01
CA PHE A 118 3.60 1.58 23.81
C PHE A 118 4.78 0.63 23.65
N GLY A 119 4.56 -0.61 23.18
CA GLY A 119 5.61 -1.63 22.96
C GLY A 119 5.72 -2.64 24.09
#